data_AF-A0A1Q3TM38-F1
#
_entry.id   AF-A0A1Q3TM38-F1
#
_cell.length_a   1.000
_cell.length_b   1.000
_cell.length_c   1.000
_cell.angle_alpha   90.00
_cell.angle_beta   90.00
_cell.angle_gamma   90.00
#
_symmetry.space_group_name_H-M   'P 1'
#
loop_
_entity.id
_entity.type
_entity.pdbx_description
1 polymer ?
#
loop_
_entity_poly.entity_id
_entity_poly.type
_entity_poly.pdbx_seq_one_letter_code
_entity_poly.pdbx_strand_id
1 'polypeptide(L)'
;MLKSGITLVMLIIICLGIFSTNLYAAQTPYSTPTPDTQTGKIDGSFLKTAQATPTFFPVGQGFTDVIPHQIIRTKDDRLYIFAGQGDPSAILKVYWTTIPGTPANTAAFTGATQVTASNSIISVDTAYDGTNLIHVLINTQGGLLQDYVFNITTNQFATPLTLASGNPTFNPGGGFIGTSGMSAMFDNALTLHLAYWAGGNHIVYRAYTYNAGNATLTLTAGPTQLDSSGSANHPALAVSPLDSTVTVAWVSEATSPRKILARTFSAPSNWGAIETVSASPVWTSTQAGINIDQGPSLIIGWDGTRHLTYIEDFDQRNTYGHVHYVSKKDAGWVDVATPGYSHDPALAIDSAGTLYIFGHGGGINAGCLSNDDMCYMKQDSGGSWGEQQLFAAHTSGISFDASPSTKWSVVGFNRPETVELLFFALTGSGTTIYYGRLDPADSCNHLFVINNMDIDICGTLRHAINFLTANPSNPNKSIILDLPQNTTITLQGSGLVLPAGASIFGICATKGGPAIVLDGTGISQKSLSLSGNSTVNGLLIKSNLGINITVTGHQGPIKLGCSKITRKP
;
A
#
# COMPACT_ATOMS: atom_id res chain seq x y z
N MET A 1 9.34 -76.95 13.01
CA MET A 1 10.53 -77.40 13.76
C MET A 1 11.70 -76.54 13.27
N LEU A 2 12.03 -75.46 13.97
CA LEU A 2 13.10 -75.32 14.98
C LEU A 2 14.50 -75.09 14.39
N LYS A 3 14.99 -73.85 14.61
CA LYS A 3 16.38 -73.34 14.84
C LYS A 3 17.42 -73.53 13.72
N SER A 4 18.37 -72.64 13.45
CA SER A 4 19.02 -71.46 14.09
C SER A 4 19.83 -70.75 12.98
N GLY A 5 20.22 -69.48 12.95
CA GLY A 5 20.38 -68.43 13.96
C GLY A 5 21.77 -67.79 13.74
N ILE A 6 21.85 -66.51 13.34
CA ILE A 6 23.03 -65.64 13.49
C ILE A 6 22.52 -64.22 13.79
N THR A 7 23.01 -63.67 14.90
CA THR A 7 22.75 -62.34 15.45
C THR A 7 24.01 -61.49 15.22
N LEU A 8 23.86 -60.23 14.76
CA LEU A 8 24.94 -59.25 14.75
C LEU A 8 24.63 -58.14 15.76
N VAL A 9 25.53 -57.99 16.73
CA VAL A 9 25.57 -56.95 17.76
C VAL A 9 26.48 -55.84 17.25
N MET A 10 26.07 -54.58 17.38
CA MET A 10 27.01 -53.46 17.34
C MET A 10 26.79 -52.50 18.51
N LEU A 11 27.93 -52.16 19.09
CA LEU A 11 28.22 -51.62 20.41
C LEU A 11 28.24 -50.08 20.37
N ILE A 12 27.54 -49.41 21.29
CA ILE A 12 27.70 -47.96 21.53
C ILE A 12 28.41 -47.78 22.88
N ILE A 13 29.57 -47.14 22.81
CA ILE A 13 30.45 -46.82 23.94
C ILE A 13 29.95 -45.55 24.63
N ILE A 14 29.73 -45.66 25.95
CA ILE A 14 29.50 -44.55 26.86
C ILE A 14 30.85 -44.16 27.48
N CYS A 15 31.17 -42.86 27.48
CA CYS A 15 32.17 -42.30 28.39
C CYS A 15 31.65 -41.00 28.99
N LEU A 16 31.44 -41.03 30.31
CA LEU A 16 31.30 -39.89 31.19
C LEU A 16 32.69 -39.28 31.46
N GLY A 17 32.78 -37.95 31.48
CA GLY A 17 33.92 -37.17 31.94
C GLY A 17 33.46 -36.01 32.83
N ILE A 18 34.06 -35.89 34.00
CA ILE A 18 33.68 -35.08 35.18
C ILE A 18 34.29 -33.67 35.14
N PHE A 19 33.51 -32.70 35.64
CA PHE A 19 33.77 -31.38 36.24
C PHE A 19 35.12 -30.64 36.07
N SER A 20 35.02 -29.35 35.71
CA SER A 20 35.68 -28.26 36.46
C SER A 20 34.83 -26.98 36.43
N THR A 21 34.79 -26.30 37.57
CA THR A 21 34.01 -25.10 37.92
C THR A 21 34.80 -23.82 37.66
N ASN A 22 34.15 -22.74 37.22
CA ASN A 22 34.07 -21.46 37.96
C ASN A 22 33.29 -20.35 37.23
N LEU A 23 32.32 -19.80 37.97
CA LEU A 23 31.91 -18.40 38.11
C LEU A 23 31.60 -17.57 36.86
N TYR A 24 30.31 -17.25 36.65
CA TYR A 24 29.85 -15.85 36.56
C TYR A 24 28.39 -15.70 37.06
N ALA A 25 28.22 -14.63 37.83
CA ALA A 25 27.07 -14.01 38.49
C ALA A 25 25.63 -14.51 38.23
N ALA A 26 24.90 -14.61 39.35
CA ALA A 26 23.45 -14.78 39.44
C ALA A 26 22.68 -13.52 38.99
N GLN A 27 21.62 -13.72 38.20
CA GLN A 27 20.48 -12.82 38.12
C GLN A 27 19.20 -13.60 38.43
N THR A 28 18.37 -12.98 39.27
CA THR A 28 17.10 -13.45 39.84
C THR A 28 16.01 -13.69 38.79
N PRO A 29 15.11 -14.68 38.96
CA PRO A 29 13.98 -14.86 38.07
C PRO A 29 12.91 -13.78 38.30
N TYR A 30 12.55 -13.07 37.23
CA TYR A 30 11.31 -12.28 37.18
C TYR A 30 10.12 -13.23 36.99
N SER A 31 9.11 -13.08 37.84
CA SER A 31 7.83 -13.76 37.80
C SER A 31 7.07 -13.48 36.51
N THR A 32 6.60 -14.55 35.86
CA THR A 32 5.66 -14.54 34.74
C THR A 32 4.30 -13.97 35.20
N PRO A 33 3.77 -12.90 34.58
CA PRO A 33 2.42 -12.44 34.89
C PRO A 33 1.39 -13.40 34.27
N THR A 34 0.48 -13.87 35.11
CA THR A 34 -0.73 -14.62 34.75
C THR A 34 -1.66 -13.71 33.93
N PRO A 35 -2.24 -14.18 32.80
CA PRO A 35 -3.21 -13.39 32.04
C PRO A 35 -4.47 -13.16 32.88
N ASP A 36 -4.83 -11.90 33.08
CA ASP A 36 -6.08 -11.48 33.71
C ASP A 36 -7.24 -11.67 32.72
N THR A 37 -8.15 -12.57 33.07
CA THR A 37 -9.42 -12.80 32.37
C THR A 37 -10.44 -11.73 32.79
N GLN A 38 -10.38 -10.55 32.15
CA GLN A 38 -11.49 -9.61 32.22
C GLN A 38 -12.40 -9.74 31.00
N THR A 39 -13.55 -10.38 31.23
CA THR A 39 -14.70 -10.46 30.32
C THR A 39 -15.45 -9.13 30.36
N GLY A 40 -14.95 -8.13 29.62
CA GLY A 40 -15.69 -6.92 29.28
C GLY A 40 -16.54 -7.17 28.04
N LYS A 41 -17.83 -7.45 28.22
CA LYS A 41 -18.80 -7.54 27.12
C LYS A 41 -19.04 -6.12 26.58
N ILE A 42 -18.33 -5.76 25.51
CA ILE A 42 -18.62 -4.54 24.74
C ILE A 42 -19.89 -4.83 23.92
N ASP A 43 -20.93 -4.07 24.18
CA ASP A 43 -22.17 -4.07 23.42
C ASP A 43 -21.89 -3.54 22.00
N GLY A 44 -21.84 -4.47 21.04
CA GLY A 44 -21.39 -4.26 19.67
C GLY A 44 -22.47 -3.72 18.74
N SER A 45 -23.19 -2.65 19.10
CA SER A 45 -23.92 -1.86 18.11
C SER A 45 -22.91 -1.00 17.35
N PHE A 46 -22.13 -1.61 16.45
CA PHE A 46 -21.27 -0.88 15.53
C PHE A 46 -22.16 0.01 14.65
N LEU A 47 -22.04 1.32 14.83
CA LEU A 47 -22.54 2.27 13.84
C LEU A 47 -21.76 1.98 12.55
N LYS A 48 -22.47 1.51 11.53
CA LYS A 48 -21.95 1.37 10.17
C LYS A 48 -21.49 2.77 9.75
N THR A 49 -20.19 3.03 9.82
CA THR A 49 -19.59 4.26 9.28
C THR A 49 -20.05 4.39 7.84
N ALA A 50 -20.43 5.61 7.44
CA ALA A 50 -20.89 5.86 6.08
C ALA A 50 -19.87 5.32 5.08
N GLN A 51 -20.34 4.85 3.93
CA GLN A 51 -19.46 4.36 2.88
C GLN A 51 -18.82 5.55 2.17
N ALA A 52 -17.50 5.50 1.95
CA ALA A 52 -16.79 6.44 1.10
C ALA A 52 -17.50 6.52 -0.26
N THR A 53 -17.84 7.72 -0.74
CA THR A 53 -18.40 7.86 -2.09
C THR A 53 -17.27 7.71 -3.10
N PRO A 54 -17.31 6.70 -4.00
CA PRO A 54 -16.30 6.57 -5.03
C PRO A 54 -16.29 7.77 -5.98
N THR A 55 -15.11 8.22 -6.36
CA THR A 55 -14.92 9.17 -7.47
C THR A 55 -14.18 8.46 -8.59
N PHE A 56 -14.71 8.50 -9.80
CA PHE A 56 -14.03 7.94 -10.98
C PHE A 56 -14.37 8.71 -12.26
N PHE A 57 -13.43 8.73 -13.21
CA PHE A 57 -13.60 9.37 -14.51
C PHE A 57 -12.52 8.90 -15.51
N PRO A 58 -12.78 8.97 -16.83
CA PRO A 58 -11.78 8.63 -17.84
C PRO A 58 -10.64 9.65 -17.84
N VAL A 59 -9.42 9.17 -18.11
CA VAL A 59 -8.21 10.01 -18.24
C VAL A 59 -7.81 10.13 -19.71
N GLY A 60 -7.70 9.00 -20.41
CA GLY A 60 -7.25 8.97 -21.80
C GLY A 60 -7.07 7.54 -22.29
N GLN A 61 -6.55 7.38 -23.50
CA GLN A 61 -6.27 6.06 -24.05
C GLN A 61 -5.25 5.31 -23.18
N GLY A 62 -5.49 4.02 -22.97
CA GLY A 62 -4.45 3.11 -22.52
C GLY A 62 -4.89 1.64 -22.58
N PHE A 63 -3.93 0.74 -22.42
CA PHE A 63 -4.00 -0.69 -22.69
C PHE A 63 -4.84 -1.48 -21.66
N THR A 64 -5.14 -2.76 -21.97
CA THR A 64 -6.04 -3.68 -21.25
C THR A 64 -5.31 -4.76 -20.43
N ASP A 65 -5.99 -5.39 -19.48
CA ASP A 65 -5.61 -6.64 -18.80
C ASP A 65 -4.37 -6.48 -17.86
N VAL A 66 -3.77 -7.54 -17.31
CA VAL A 66 -2.91 -7.51 -16.11
C VAL A 66 -1.63 -6.64 -16.21
N ILE A 67 -1.47 -5.67 -15.29
CA ILE A 67 -0.31 -4.74 -15.09
C ILE A 67 0.21 -3.98 -16.35
N PRO A 68 -0.61 -3.19 -17.07
CA PRO A 68 -0.17 -2.32 -18.17
C PRO A 68 -0.26 -0.84 -17.81
N HIS A 69 -0.76 -0.51 -16.61
CA HIS A 69 -0.85 0.85 -16.11
C HIS A 69 -0.44 0.96 -14.65
N GLN A 70 0.15 2.10 -14.31
CA GLN A 70 0.57 2.40 -12.95
C GLN A 70 0.26 3.84 -12.57
N ILE A 71 -0.04 4.04 -11.29
CA ILE A 71 -0.31 5.35 -10.70
C ILE A 71 0.73 5.68 -9.65
N ILE A 72 1.37 6.83 -9.82
CA ILE A 72 2.31 7.39 -8.87
C ILE A 72 1.76 8.71 -8.38
N ARG A 73 1.73 8.88 -7.06
CA ARG A 73 1.59 10.19 -6.44
C ARG A 73 2.97 10.69 -6.03
N THR A 74 3.34 11.86 -6.53
CA THR A 74 4.66 12.45 -6.30
C THR A 74 4.68 13.27 -5.00
N LYS A 75 5.89 13.59 -4.53
CA LYS A 75 6.12 14.36 -3.28
C LYS A 75 5.45 15.75 -3.26
N ASP A 76 5.11 16.30 -4.41
CA ASP A 76 4.40 17.58 -4.58
C ASP A 76 2.89 17.39 -4.79
N ASP A 77 2.36 16.23 -4.41
CA ASP A 77 0.94 15.86 -4.42
C ASP A 77 0.29 15.87 -5.81
N ARG A 78 1.08 15.64 -6.86
CA ARG A 78 0.57 15.41 -8.22
C ARG A 78 0.45 13.91 -8.52
N LEU A 79 -0.48 13.56 -9.40
CA LEU A 79 -0.60 12.21 -9.93
C LEU A 79 0.05 12.11 -11.30
N TYR A 80 0.76 11.00 -11.50
CA TYR A 80 1.28 10.55 -12.78
C TYR A 80 0.70 9.16 -13.07
N ILE A 81 0.23 8.98 -14.29
CA ILE A 81 -0.37 7.75 -14.81
C ILE A 81 0.46 7.32 -15.98
N PHE A 82 1.02 6.11 -15.95
CA PHE A 82 1.78 5.51 -17.04
C PHE A 82 0.98 4.36 -17.62
N ALA A 83 0.83 4.29 -18.94
CA ALA A 83 0.08 3.23 -19.60
C ALA A 83 0.55 2.99 -21.04
N GLY A 84 0.51 1.75 -21.54
CA GLY A 84 0.61 1.47 -22.98
C GLY A 84 -0.59 2.04 -23.75
N GLN A 85 -0.48 2.41 -25.03
CA GLN A 85 -1.56 3.09 -25.78
C GLN A 85 -2.75 2.18 -26.20
N GLY A 86 -2.59 0.85 -26.24
CA GLY A 86 -3.62 -0.10 -26.70
C GLY A 86 -3.01 -1.37 -27.33
N ASP A 87 -3.80 -2.41 -27.57
CA ASP A 87 -3.29 -3.75 -27.94
C ASP A 87 -3.25 -4.07 -29.44
N PRO A 88 -2.08 -4.44 -30.01
CA PRO A 88 -0.71 -4.26 -29.52
C PRO A 88 -0.12 -2.89 -29.88
N SER A 89 0.67 -2.27 -28.99
CA SER A 89 1.31 -0.98 -29.25
C SER A 89 2.68 -0.86 -28.61
N ALA A 90 3.61 -0.23 -29.32
CA ALA A 90 4.92 0.16 -28.79
C ALA A 90 4.89 1.53 -28.07
N ILE A 91 3.74 2.20 -27.99
CA ILE A 91 3.66 3.55 -27.42
C ILE A 91 3.35 3.46 -25.92
N LEU A 92 4.26 4.00 -25.10
CA LEU A 92 4.06 4.27 -23.69
C LEU A 92 3.61 5.72 -23.53
N LYS A 93 2.47 5.93 -22.88
CA LYS A 93 1.91 7.24 -22.54
C LYS A 93 2.10 7.55 -21.07
N VAL A 94 2.24 8.83 -20.77
CA VAL A 94 2.10 9.36 -19.41
C VAL A 94 1.10 10.50 -19.40
N TYR A 95 0.23 10.51 -18.39
CA TYR A 95 -0.70 11.59 -18.09
C TYR A 95 -0.42 12.09 -16.68
N TRP A 96 -0.55 13.39 -16.43
CA TRP A 96 -0.36 13.92 -15.07
C TRP A 96 -1.24 15.12 -14.76
N THR A 97 -1.50 15.30 -13.46
CA THR A 97 -2.15 16.48 -12.95
C THR A 97 -1.17 17.65 -12.88
N THR A 98 -1.54 18.80 -13.43
CA THR A 98 -0.68 20.01 -13.35
C THR A 98 -0.80 20.74 -12.01
N ILE A 99 -1.89 20.49 -11.27
CA ILE A 99 -2.16 21.09 -9.97
C ILE A 99 -2.06 19.99 -8.89
N PRO A 100 -1.37 20.24 -7.76
CA PRO A 100 -1.38 19.35 -6.59
C PRO A 100 -2.79 19.09 -6.06
N GLY A 101 -3.04 17.87 -5.58
CA GLY A 101 -4.30 17.49 -4.91
C GLY A 101 -4.96 16.25 -5.46
N THR A 102 -6.24 16.12 -5.12
CA THR A 102 -7.15 15.06 -5.56
C THR A 102 -7.92 15.52 -6.80
N PRO A 103 -7.69 14.95 -8.00
CA PRO A 103 -8.34 15.40 -9.22
C PRO A 103 -9.85 15.12 -9.18
N ALA A 104 -10.68 16.11 -9.49
CA ALA A 104 -12.14 15.93 -9.42
C ALA A 104 -12.76 15.39 -10.72
N ASN A 105 -12.06 15.51 -11.85
CA ASN A 105 -12.52 15.10 -13.18
C ASN A 105 -11.35 15.04 -14.17
N THR A 106 -11.64 14.62 -15.40
CA THR A 106 -10.67 14.50 -16.51
C THR A 106 -9.89 15.79 -16.78
N ALA A 107 -10.49 16.97 -16.58
CA ALA A 107 -9.81 18.24 -16.85
C ALA A 107 -8.64 18.52 -15.91
N ALA A 108 -8.47 17.75 -14.82
CA ALA A 108 -7.28 17.83 -13.99
C ALA A 108 -6.02 17.26 -14.68
N PHE A 109 -6.17 16.33 -15.63
CA PHE A 109 -5.08 15.67 -16.35
C PHE A 109 -4.74 16.41 -17.65
N THR A 110 -4.29 17.66 -17.54
CA THR A 110 -3.90 18.46 -18.71
C THR A 110 -2.47 18.20 -19.18
N GLY A 111 -1.66 17.50 -18.40
CA GLY A 111 -0.31 17.11 -18.76
C GLY A 111 -0.29 15.74 -19.44
N ALA A 112 0.35 15.64 -20.60
CA ALA A 112 0.58 14.36 -21.26
C ALA A 112 1.84 14.37 -22.14
N THR A 113 2.50 13.21 -22.25
CA THR A 113 3.55 12.95 -23.24
C THR A 113 3.62 11.45 -23.54
N GLN A 114 4.45 11.05 -24.49
CA GLN A 114 4.62 9.66 -24.87
C GLN A 114 6.04 9.36 -25.37
N VAL A 115 6.40 8.08 -25.35
CA VAL A 115 7.62 7.54 -25.96
C VAL A 115 7.27 6.25 -26.72
N THR A 116 8.04 5.95 -27.76
CA THR A 116 7.88 4.74 -28.57
C THR A 116 8.99 3.76 -28.23
N ALA A 117 8.64 2.59 -27.72
CA ALA A 117 9.52 1.47 -27.50
C ALA A 117 9.93 0.77 -28.81
N SER A 118 10.93 -0.11 -28.75
CA SER A 118 11.42 -0.83 -29.92
C SER A 118 10.46 -1.92 -30.43
N ASN A 119 9.56 -2.40 -29.56
CA ASN A 119 8.58 -3.44 -29.82
C ASN A 119 7.30 -3.14 -29.03
N SER A 120 6.21 -3.86 -29.32
CA SER A 120 4.97 -3.71 -28.56
C SER A 120 5.19 -4.02 -27.08
N ILE A 121 4.57 -3.22 -26.22
CA ILE A 121 4.63 -3.33 -24.77
C ILE A 121 3.71 -4.48 -24.34
N ILE A 122 4.20 -5.26 -23.37
CA ILE A 122 3.49 -6.37 -22.74
C ILE A 122 2.95 -5.94 -21.38
N SER A 123 3.79 -5.34 -20.55
CA SER A 123 3.43 -4.84 -19.21
C SER A 123 4.24 -3.61 -18.87
N VAL A 124 3.69 -2.80 -17.97
CA VAL A 124 4.27 -1.57 -17.45
C VAL A 124 4.25 -1.63 -15.93
N ASP A 125 5.41 -1.41 -15.32
CA ASP A 125 5.49 -1.16 -13.89
C ASP A 125 6.27 0.13 -13.59
N THR A 126 6.07 0.72 -12.41
CA THR A 126 6.72 1.97 -12.06
C THR A 126 7.24 1.96 -10.65
N ALA A 127 8.46 2.48 -10.47
CA ALA A 127 9.06 2.71 -9.16
C ALA A 127 9.42 4.20 -9.02
N TYR A 128 8.84 4.87 -8.02
CA TYR A 128 9.13 6.27 -7.72
C TYR A 128 10.24 6.39 -6.67
N ASP A 129 11.26 7.19 -6.96
CA ASP A 129 12.40 7.39 -6.05
C ASP A 129 12.09 8.32 -4.86
N GLY A 130 10.86 8.82 -4.74
CA GLY A 130 10.48 9.80 -3.74
C GLY A 130 10.96 11.22 -4.03
N THR A 131 11.70 11.43 -5.12
CA THR A 131 12.29 12.71 -5.51
C THR A 131 11.70 13.21 -6.83
N ASN A 132 12.45 13.17 -7.93
CA ASN A 132 12.09 13.75 -9.21
C ASN A 132 12.00 12.69 -10.32
N LEU A 133 12.25 11.42 -10.00
CA LEU A 133 12.43 10.38 -11.01
C LEU A 133 11.46 9.23 -10.77
N ILE A 134 10.74 8.88 -11.82
CA ILE A 134 9.91 7.69 -11.86
C ILE A 134 10.57 6.74 -12.87
N HIS A 135 11.02 5.58 -12.39
CA HIS A 135 11.50 4.51 -13.25
C HIS A 135 10.31 3.79 -13.84
N VAL A 136 10.13 3.84 -15.16
CA VAL A 136 9.02 3.19 -15.85
C VAL A 136 9.55 1.97 -16.57
N LEU A 137 9.35 0.80 -15.97
CA LEU A 137 9.85 -0.46 -16.48
C LEU A 137 8.82 -1.07 -17.43
N ILE A 138 9.29 -1.54 -18.59
CA ILE A 138 8.45 -2.19 -19.59
C ILE A 138 9.02 -3.54 -20.02
N ASN A 139 8.14 -4.52 -20.23
CA ASN A 139 8.45 -5.78 -20.89
C ASN A 139 7.90 -5.69 -22.30
N THR A 140 8.60 -6.22 -23.30
CA THR A 140 8.23 -6.04 -24.70
C THR A 140 8.12 -7.37 -25.43
N GLN A 141 7.38 -7.40 -26.54
CA GLN A 141 7.30 -8.53 -27.47
C GLN A 141 8.65 -8.94 -28.07
N GLY A 142 9.67 -8.08 -28.00
CA GLY A 142 11.04 -8.42 -28.38
C GLY A 142 11.81 -9.20 -27.30
N GLY A 143 11.16 -9.54 -26.17
CA GLY A 143 11.78 -10.18 -25.01
C GLY A 143 12.76 -9.26 -24.28
N LEU A 144 12.58 -7.94 -24.39
CA LEU A 144 13.39 -6.96 -23.68
C LEU A 144 12.67 -6.42 -22.45
N LEU A 145 13.39 -6.34 -21.34
CA LEU A 145 13.05 -5.54 -20.16
C LEU A 145 13.83 -4.24 -20.20
N GLN A 146 13.12 -3.12 -20.22
CA GLN A 146 13.71 -1.79 -20.36
C GLN A 146 13.22 -0.86 -19.25
N ASP A 147 14.06 0.07 -18.84
CA ASP A 147 13.74 1.16 -17.91
C ASP A 147 13.74 2.51 -18.64
N TYR A 148 12.57 3.15 -18.66
CA TYR A 148 12.35 4.49 -19.17
C TYR A 148 12.24 5.46 -18.00
N VAL A 149 13.37 6.02 -17.58
CA VAL A 149 13.38 7.01 -16.49
C VAL A 149 12.64 8.27 -16.92
N PHE A 150 11.58 8.61 -16.20
CA PHE A 150 10.78 9.81 -16.40
C PHE A 150 11.11 10.86 -15.34
N ASN A 151 11.53 12.04 -15.79
CA ASN A 151 11.84 13.16 -14.89
C ASN A 151 10.62 14.07 -14.75
N ILE A 152 10.04 14.15 -13.54
CA ILE A 152 8.82 14.93 -13.28
C ILE A 152 9.06 16.46 -13.26
N THR A 153 10.32 16.89 -13.14
CA THR A 153 10.67 18.33 -13.22
C THR A 153 10.62 18.83 -14.66
N THR A 154 11.07 18.01 -15.61
CA THR A 154 11.08 18.36 -17.05
C THR A 154 9.91 17.74 -17.82
N ASN A 155 9.19 16.78 -17.22
CA ASN A 155 8.18 15.93 -17.85
C ASN A 155 8.68 15.25 -19.13
N GLN A 156 9.89 14.70 -19.08
CA GLN A 156 10.56 14.04 -20.21
C GLN A 156 11.11 12.66 -19.83
N PHE A 157 11.10 11.75 -20.80
CA PHE A 157 11.79 10.47 -20.72
C PHE A 157 13.27 10.63 -21.05
N ALA A 158 14.12 9.94 -20.30
CA ALA A 158 15.52 9.73 -20.67
C ALA A 158 15.66 8.64 -21.75
N THR A 159 16.88 8.46 -22.26
CA THR A 159 17.21 7.30 -23.10
C THR A 159 16.96 6.00 -22.32
N PRO A 160 16.26 5.01 -22.91
CA PRO A 160 15.94 3.78 -22.22
C PRO A 160 17.18 2.94 -21.90
N LEU A 161 17.16 2.28 -20.75
CA LEU A 161 18.18 1.32 -20.32
C LEU A 161 17.66 -0.10 -20.47
N THR A 162 18.37 -0.96 -21.20
CA THR A 162 18.02 -2.40 -21.27
C THR A 162 18.56 -3.12 -20.03
N LEU A 163 17.66 -3.70 -19.22
CA LEU A 163 18.02 -4.40 -17.99
C LEU A 163 18.19 -5.90 -18.21
N ALA A 164 17.35 -6.50 -19.06
CA ALA A 164 17.41 -7.91 -19.42
C ALA A 164 16.90 -8.13 -20.86
N SER A 165 17.27 -9.29 -21.41
CA SER A 165 16.89 -9.73 -22.76
C SER A 165 16.59 -11.22 -22.77
N GLY A 166 15.80 -11.67 -23.75
CA GLY A 166 15.36 -13.07 -23.83
C GLY A 166 14.27 -13.41 -22.81
N ASN A 167 13.56 -12.39 -22.33
CA ASN A 167 12.38 -12.60 -21.50
C ASN A 167 11.28 -13.30 -22.31
N PRO A 168 10.40 -14.07 -21.63
CA PRO A 168 9.29 -14.70 -22.31
C PRO A 168 8.37 -13.67 -22.98
N THR A 169 7.79 -14.07 -24.10
CA THR A 169 6.92 -13.26 -24.96
C THR A 169 5.60 -14.00 -25.14
N PHE A 170 4.52 -13.28 -25.43
CA PHE A 170 3.22 -13.89 -25.69
C PHE A 170 3.04 -14.22 -27.17
N ASN A 171 2.13 -15.15 -27.45
CA ASN A 171 1.78 -15.52 -28.82
C ASN A 171 0.95 -14.38 -29.46
N PRO A 172 1.43 -13.71 -30.51
CA PRO A 172 0.72 -12.59 -31.14
C PRO A 172 -0.65 -12.97 -31.75
N GLY A 173 -0.96 -14.27 -31.89
CA GLY A 173 -2.28 -14.74 -32.30
C GLY A 173 -3.32 -14.86 -31.17
N GLY A 174 -2.95 -14.63 -29.91
CA GLY A 174 -3.80 -14.84 -28.73
C GLY A 174 -4.84 -13.76 -28.43
N GLY A 175 -4.77 -12.60 -29.10
CA GLY A 175 -5.76 -11.51 -28.97
C GLY A 175 -5.77 -10.75 -27.65
N PHE A 176 -5.06 -11.23 -26.62
CA PHE A 176 -4.98 -10.61 -25.30
C PHE A 176 -3.55 -10.66 -24.73
N ILE A 177 -3.13 -9.57 -24.08
CA ILE A 177 -1.90 -9.51 -23.28
C ILE A 177 -2.27 -9.42 -21.80
N GLY A 178 -2.20 -10.52 -21.07
CA GLY A 178 -2.48 -10.52 -19.63
C GLY A 178 -1.34 -11.04 -18.78
N THR A 179 -0.10 -10.53 -18.97
CA THR A 179 1.04 -10.99 -18.16
C THR A 179 1.76 -9.89 -17.40
N SER A 180 1.76 -10.00 -16.07
CA SER A 180 2.68 -9.30 -15.19
C SER A 180 4.10 -9.81 -15.45
N GLY A 181 4.86 -9.08 -16.27
CA GLY A 181 6.23 -9.45 -16.60
C GLY A 181 7.24 -9.03 -15.53
N MET A 182 6.87 -8.11 -14.64
CA MET A 182 7.76 -7.54 -13.64
C MET A 182 7.01 -6.89 -12.48
N SER A 183 7.73 -6.68 -11.38
CA SER A 183 7.35 -5.79 -10.30
C SER A 183 8.60 -5.16 -9.68
N ALA A 184 8.53 -3.87 -9.37
CA ALA A 184 9.64 -3.06 -8.92
C ALA A 184 9.21 -2.03 -7.88
N MET A 185 10.13 -1.69 -6.99
CA MET A 185 9.89 -0.74 -5.92
C MET A 185 11.21 -0.18 -5.42
N PHE A 186 11.24 1.10 -5.06
CA PHE A 186 12.37 1.67 -4.33
C PHE A 186 12.27 1.35 -2.84
N ASP A 187 13.38 1.07 -2.18
CA ASP A 187 13.47 1.12 -0.72
C ASP A 187 13.80 2.53 -0.19
N ASN A 188 13.81 2.68 1.13
CA ASN A 188 14.17 3.94 1.80
C ASN A 188 15.65 4.34 1.60
N ALA A 189 16.50 3.43 1.14
CA ALA A 189 17.90 3.69 0.80
C ALA A 189 18.08 4.08 -0.68
N LEU A 190 16.99 4.29 -1.42
CA LEU A 190 16.97 4.57 -2.85
C LEU A 190 17.58 3.45 -3.71
N THR A 191 17.45 2.21 -3.24
CA THR A 191 17.73 1.02 -4.02
C THR A 191 16.47 0.65 -4.82
N LEU A 192 16.60 0.59 -6.14
CA LEU A 192 15.57 0.04 -7.01
C LEU A 192 15.60 -1.49 -6.93
N HIS A 193 14.59 -2.09 -6.33
CA HIS A 193 14.37 -3.53 -6.35
C HIS A 193 13.51 -3.91 -7.54
N LEU A 194 13.84 -5.03 -8.18
CA LEU A 194 13.17 -5.52 -9.38
C LEU A 194 13.08 -7.05 -9.33
N ALA A 195 11.87 -7.58 -9.44
CA ALA A 195 11.61 -8.98 -9.77
C ALA A 195 10.97 -9.05 -11.16
N TYR A 196 11.43 -9.96 -12.01
CA TYR A 196 10.90 -10.08 -13.36
C TYR A 196 10.86 -11.52 -13.85
N TRP A 197 9.98 -11.76 -14.81
CA TRP A 197 9.82 -13.03 -15.49
C TRP A 197 10.86 -13.17 -16.59
N ALA A 198 11.78 -14.11 -16.39
CA ALA A 198 12.97 -14.33 -17.20
C ALA A 198 12.86 -15.61 -18.04
N GLY A 199 13.77 -15.75 -19.01
CA GLY A 199 13.85 -16.94 -19.87
C GLY A 199 13.89 -18.24 -19.06
N GLY A 200 13.26 -19.29 -19.60
CA GLY A 200 13.05 -20.56 -18.88
C GLY A 200 11.85 -20.55 -17.93
N ASN A 201 11.03 -19.50 -17.97
CA ASN A 201 9.91 -19.26 -17.06
C ASN A 201 10.36 -19.20 -15.60
N HIS A 202 11.40 -18.42 -15.33
CA HIS A 202 11.95 -18.22 -13.99
C HIS A 202 11.60 -16.83 -13.47
N ILE A 203 11.55 -16.67 -12.15
CA ILE A 203 11.50 -15.37 -11.49
C ILE A 203 12.91 -14.97 -11.09
N VAL A 204 13.39 -13.85 -11.62
CA VAL A 204 14.74 -13.33 -11.32
C VAL A 204 14.62 -12.00 -10.60
N TYR A 205 15.40 -11.87 -9.53
CA TYR A 205 15.56 -10.63 -8.77
C TYR A 205 16.87 -9.92 -9.10
N ARG A 206 16.81 -8.59 -9.11
CA ARG A 206 17.95 -7.67 -9.16
C ARG A 206 17.68 -6.45 -8.27
N ALA A 207 18.75 -5.81 -7.81
CA ALA A 207 18.68 -4.53 -7.15
C ALA A 207 19.72 -3.57 -7.75
N TYR A 208 19.37 -2.29 -7.82
CA TYR A 208 20.20 -1.27 -8.44
C TYR A 208 20.24 0.02 -7.61
N THR A 209 21.35 0.74 -7.68
CA THR A 209 21.39 2.17 -7.38
C THR A 209 21.37 2.96 -8.68
N TYR A 210 20.58 4.03 -8.74
CA TYR A 210 20.53 4.92 -9.90
C TYR A 210 21.44 6.14 -9.72
N ASN A 211 22.25 6.43 -10.73
CA ASN A 211 23.03 7.65 -10.80
C ASN A 211 22.42 8.60 -11.85
N ALA A 212 21.74 9.63 -11.37
CA ALA A 212 21.09 10.63 -12.22
C ALA A 212 22.07 11.50 -13.02
N GLY A 213 23.32 11.66 -12.56
CA GLY A 213 24.31 12.52 -13.21
C GLY A 213 24.82 11.97 -14.55
N ASN A 214 24.77 10.64 -14.73
CA ASN A 214 25.15 9.97 -15.97
C ASN A 214 24.04 9.05 -16.53
N ALA A 215 22.86 9.06 -15.91
CA ALA A 215 21.72 8.22 -16.24
C ALA A 215 22.06 6.71 -16.32
N THR A 216 22.74 6.18 -15.29
CA THR A 216 23.12 4.76 -15.23
C THR A 216 22.55 4.05 -14.02
N LEU A 217 22.22 2.76 -14.18
CA LEU A 217 21.91 1.83 -13.09
C LEU A 217 23.13 0.98 -12.78
N THR A 218 23.56 0.98 -11.51
CA THR A 218 24.63 0.10 -11.02
C THR A 218 24.02 -1.03 -10.21
N LEU A 219 24.30 -2.28 -10.60
CA LEU A 219 23.79 -3.47 -9.91
C LEU A 219 24.38 -3.57 -8.51
N THR A 220 23.53 -3.63 -7.49
CA THR A 220 23.92 -3.79 -6.08
C THR A 220 23.63 -5.19 -5.54
N ALA A 221 22.66 -5.90 -6.11
CA ALA A 221 22.39 -7.31 -5.80
C ALA A 221 21.78 -8.05 -7.00
N GLY A 222 21.96 -9.37 -7.04
CA GLY A 222 21.50 -10.23 -8.13
C GLY A 222 22.47 -10.27 -9.33
N PRO A 223 22.07 -10.85 -10.48
CA PRO A 223 20.79 -11.55 -10.69
C PRO A 223 20.67 -12.80 -9.81
N THR A 224 19.51 -13.02 -9.22
CA THR A 224 19.22 -14.20 -8.40
C THR A 224 17.92 -14.84 -8.86
N GLN A 225 17.96 -16.11 -9.26
CA GLN A 225 16.75 -16.89 -9.51
C GLN A 225 16.05 -17.18 -8.17
N LEU A 226 14.77 -16.86 -8.07
CA LEU A 226 13.99 -16.98 -6.84
C LEU A 226 13.25 -18.31 -6.74
N ASP A 227 12.68 -18.79 -7.85
CA ASP A 227 12.06 -20.11 -7.95
C ASP A 227 13.11 -21.23 -8.10
N SER A 228 12.70 -22.48 -7.91
CA SER A 228 13.61 -23.63 -7.97
C SER A 228 13.58 -24.41 -9.28
N SER A 229 12.54 -24.27 -10.11
CA SER A 229 12.20 -25.29 -11.11
C SER A 229 11.61 -24.75 -12.41
N GLY A 230 11.54 -23.43 -12.59
CA GLY A 230 10.88 -22.81 -13.73
C GLY A 230 9.36 -22.87 -13.61
N SER A 231 8.68 -22.69 -14.75
CA SER A 231 7.22 -22.60 -14.82
C SER A 231 6.63 -21.64 -13.78
N ALA A 232 7.30 -20.52 -13.58
CA ALA A 232 6.93 -19.46 -12.68
C ALA A 232 6.67 -18.19 -13.50
N ASN A 233 5.70 -17.38 -13.06
CA ASN A 233 5.29 -16.15 -13.72
C ASN A 233 4.58 -15.21 -12.74
N HIS A 234 4.21 -14.02 -13.21
CA HIS A 234 3.53 -12.97 -12.43
C HIS A 234 4.22 -12.64 -11.10
N PRO A 235 5.48 -12.13 -11.12
CA PRO A 235 6.10 -11.66 -9.90
C PRO A 235 5.37 -10.41 -9.37
N ALA A 236 5.12 -10.39 -8.07
CA ALA A 236 4.76 -9.20 -7.31
C ALA A 236 5.82 -8.95 -6.23
N LEU A 237 6.30 -7.72 -6.13
CA LEU A 237 7.36 -7.30 -5.24
C LEU A 237 6.84 -6.19 -4.33
N ALA A 238 7.12 -6.29 -3.03
CA ALA A 238 6.90 -5.21 -2.08
C ALA A 238 8.08 -5.09 -1.12
N VAL A 239 8.42 -3.85 -0.78
CA VAL A 239 9.42 -3.50 0.23
C VAL A 239 8.71 -3.10 1.50
N SER A 240 9.11 -3.71 2.61
CA SER A 240 8.55 -3.44 3.93
C SER A 240 8.95 -2.05 4.41
N PRO A 241 8.00 -1.16 4.74
CA PRO A 241 8.31 0.14 5.33
C PRO A 241 8.93 0.03 6.73
N LEU A 242 8.70 -1.08 7.44
CA LEU A 242 9.14 -1.26 8.82
C LEU A 242 10.63 -1.60 8.93
N ASP A 243 11.11 -2.48 8.05
CA ASP A 243 12.43 -3.11 8.19
C ASP A 243 13.21 -3.23 6.86
N SER A 244 12.71 -2.64 5.78
CA SER A 244 13.29 -2.68 4.43
C SER A 244 13.46 -4.09 3.86
N THR A 245 12.82 -5.11 4.43
CA THR A 245 12.82 -6.44 3.82
C THR A 245 12.03 -6.44 2.52
N VAL A 246 12.50 -7.19 1.53
CA VAL A 246 11.83 -7.32 0.22
C VAL A 246 11.10 -8.64 0.18
N THR A 247 9.81 -8.63 -0.13
CA THR A 247 9.04 -9.85 -0.37
C THR A 247 8.74 -9.94 -1.86
N VAL A 248 9.03 -11.08 -2.47
CA VAL A 248 8.63 -11.40 -3.84
C VAL A 248 7.73 -12.62 -3.80
N ALA A 249 6.52 -12.47 -4.34
CA ALA A 249 5.55 -13.54 -4.53
C ALA A 249 5.35 -13.80 -6.04
N TRP A 250 5.00 -15.02 -6.42
CA TRP A 250 4.77 -15.39 -7.81
C TRP A 250 3.81 -16.56 -7.94
N VAL A 251 3.23 -16.72 -9.14
CA VAL A 251 2.48 -17.92 -9.52
C VAL A 251 3.46 -19.01 -9.92
N SER A 252 3.33 -20.20 -9.30
CA SER A 252 4.09 -21.39 -9.66
C SER A 252 3.18 -22.44 -10.29
N GLU A 253 3.45 -22.74 -11.56
CA GLU A 253 2.85 -23.85 -12.29
C GLU A 253 3.69 -25.14 -12.18
N ALA A 254 4.86 -25.07 -11.55
CA ALA A 254 5.68 -26.25 -11.25
C ALA A 254 5.12 -27.11 -10.10
N THR A 255 4.20 -26.55 -9.29
CA THR A 255 3.51 -27.29 -8.23
C THR A 255 2.19 -27.88 -8.76
N SER A 256 1.80 -29.05 -8.26
CA SER A 256 0.50 -29.67 -8.55
C SER A 256 -0.24 -29.97 -7.24
N PRO A 257 -1.34 -29.25 -6.91
CA PRO A 257 -1.92 -28.16 -7.68
C PRO A 257 -1.02 -26.91 -7.73
N ARG A 258 -1.33 -25.98 -8.63
CA ARG A 258 -0.61 -24.70 -8.82
C ARG A 258 -0.76 -23.82 -7.58
N LYS A 259 0.29 -23.04 -7.25
CA LYS A 259 0.39 -22.30 -5.97
C LYS A 259 0.98 -20.91 -6.13
N ILE A 260 0.64 -20.02 -5.20
CA ILE A 260 1.43 -18.82 -4.95
C ILE A 260 2.59 -19.23 -4.05
N LEU A 261 3.81 -18.92 -4.50
CA LEU A 261 5.03 -19.08 -3.71
C LEU A 261 5.62 -17.70 -3.43
N ALA A 262 6.39 -17.59 -2.35
CA ALA A 262 7.10 -16.35 -2.03
C ALA A 262 8.47 -16.60 -1.41
N ARG A 263 9.32 -15.58 -1.45
CA ARG A 263 10.55 -15.47 -0.66
C ARG A 263 10.70 -14.07 -0.12
N THR A 264 11.38 -13.99 1.03
CA THR A 264 11.78 -12.72 1.63
C THR A 264 13.29 -12.56 1.57
N PHE A 265 13.75 -11.39 1.15
CA PHE A 265 15.13 -10.95 1.21
C PHE A 265 15.33 -10.05 2.43
N SER A 266 16.35 -10.38 3.22
CA SER A 266 16.85 -9.52 4.28
C SER A 266 18.30 -9.16 3.98
N ALA A 267 18.57 -7.86 3.89
CA ALA A 267 19.93 -7.36 3.77
C ALA A 267 20.79 -7.82 4.96
N PRO A 268 22.09 -8.14 4.76
CA PRO A 268 22.88 -7.78 3.58
C PRO A 268 22.80 -8.72 2.36
N SER A 269 22.36 -9.98 2.43
CA SER A 269 22.32 -10.86 1.22
C SER A 269 21.46 -12.13 1.30
N ASN A 270 20.62 -12.31 2.31
CA ASN A 270 20.01 -13.63 2.53
C ASN A 270 18.55 -13.66 2.06
N TRP A 271 18.33 -14.36 0.94
CA TRP A 271 17.01 -14.85 0.60
C TRP A 271 16.64 -16.01 1.52
N GLY A 272 15.48 -15.91 2.17
CA GLY A 272 14.90 -17.00 2.94
C GLY A 272 14.53 -18.21 2.07
N ALA A 273 13.98 -19.25 2.71
CA ALA A 273 13.41 -20.40 2.01
C ALA A 273 12.24 -19.99 1.10
N ILE A 274 11.95 -20.79 0.08
CA ILE A 274 10.69 -20.69 -0.66
C ILE A 274 9.55 -21.09 0.27
N GLU A 275 8.54 -20.23 0.37
CA GLU A 275 7.37 -20.42 1.21
C GLU A 275 6.13 -20.65 0.32
N THR A 276 5.26 -21.58 0.69
CA THR A 276 3.93 -21.69 0.09
C THR A 276 3.01 -20.65 0.72
N VAL A 277 2.45 -19.77 -0.10
CA VAL A 277 1.56 -18.68 0.34
C VAL A 277 0.11 -19.11 0.28
N SER A 278 -0.32 -19.74 -0.83
CA SER A 278 -1.72 -20.14 -1.01
C SER A 278 -2.03 -21.54 -0.47
N ALA A 279 -3.09 -21.65 0.33
CA ALA A 279 -3.68 -22.90 0.77
C ALA A 279 -4.58 -23.53 -0.31
N SER A 280 -5.27 -22.72 -1.11
CA SER A 280 -6.07 -23.20 -2.26
C SER A 280 -5.26 -23.33 -3.56
N PRO A 281 -5.73 -24.12 -4.54
CA PRO A 281 -5.21 -24.12 -5.91
C PRO A 281 -5.33 -22.73 -6.56
N VAL A 282 -4.33 -22.32 -7.32
CA VAL A 282 -4.35 -21.02 -8.02
C VAL A 282 -4.85 -21.20 -9.45
N TRP A 283 -5.77 -20.32 -9.87
CA TRP A 283 -6.23 -20.27 -11.25
C TRP A 283 -5.07 -19.97 -12.19
N THR A 284 -4.98 -20.72 -13.28
CA THR A 284 -3.99 -20.49 -14.32
C THR A 284 -4.52 -20.85 -15.70
N SER A 285 -4.25 -20.01 -16.69
CA SER A 285 -4.79 -20.08 -18.05
C SER A 285 -3.69 -19.95 -19.08
N THR A 286 -3.44 -21.05 -19.80
CA THR A 286 -2.44 -21.09 -20.87
C THR A 286 -3.04 -20.90 -22.26
N GLN A 287 -4.36 -20.67 -22.37
CA GLN A 287 -5.09 -20.78 -23.65
C GLN A 287 -5.33 -19.45 -24.38
N ALA A 288 -5.46 -18.31 -23.68
CA ALA A 288 -5.81 -17.02 -24.29
C ALA A 288 -4.65 -16.00 -24.30
N GLY A 289 -3.47 -16.38 -23.82
CA GLY A 289 -2.33 -15.51 -23.56
C GLY A 289 -1.44 -16.22 -22.55
N ILE A 290 -0.45 -15.52 -22.01
CA ILE A 290 0.24 -16.02 -20.81
C ILE A 290 -0.58 -15.57 -19.62
N ASN A 291 -1.39 -16.47 -19.06
CA ASN A 291 -1.94 -16.33 -17.72
C ASN A 291 -2.72 -15.03 -17.46
N ILE A 292 -3.60 -14.70 -18.40
CA ILE A 292 -4.61 -13.63 -18.26
C ILE A 292 -5.36 -13.77 -16.93
N ASP A 293 -5.80 -12.64 -16.37
CA ASP A 293 -6.66 -12.59 -15.19
C ASP A 293 -5.98 -13.02 -13.88
N GLN A 294 -4.65 -13.07 -13.84
CA GLN A 294 -3.89 -13.67 -12.75
C GLN A 294 -2.74 -12.82 -12.25
N GLY A 295 -2.35 -13.13 -11.02
CA GLY A 295 -1.17 -12.62 -10.37
C GLY A 295 -1.47 -12.39 -8.90
N PRO A 296 -0.48 -12.54 -8.01
CA PRO A 296 -0.62 -12.01 -6.68
C PRO A 296 -0.60 -10.47 -6.72
N SER A 297 -1.50 -9.81 -6.00
CA SER A 297 -1.31 -8.40 -5.64
C SER A 297 -0.81 -8.33 -4.20
N LEU A 298 0.37 -7.74 -4.00
CA LEU A 298 1.13 -7.77 -2.75
C LEU A 298 1.40 -6.35 -2.24
N ILE A 299 1.09 -6.09 -0.98
CA ILE A 299 1.48 -4.88 -0.25
C ILE A 299 2.00 -5.26 1.14
N ILE A 300 2.78 -4.39 1.78
CA ILE A 300 3.28 -4.60 3.15
C ILE A 300 2.87 -3.39 3.99
N GLY A 301 2.05 -3.61 5.02
CA GLY A 301 1.59 -2.56 5.91
C GLY A 301 2.72 -1.90 6.70
N TRP A 302 2.43 -0.74 7.29
CA TRP A 302 3.35 0.01 8.15
C TRP A 302 3.84 -0.78 9.36
N ASP A 303 3.08 -1.78 9.78
CA ASP A 303 3.40 -2.68 10.88
C ASP A 303 4.22 -3.91 10.45
N GLY A 304 4.67 -3.96 9.18
CA GLY A 304 5.45 -5.06 8.60
C GLY A 304 4.61 -6.26 8.15
N THR A 305 3.28 -6.22 8.32
CA THR A 305 2.41 -7.31 7.86
C THR A 305 2.38 -7.35 6.34
N ARG A 306 2.70 -8.50 5.76
CA ARG A 306 2.55 -8.77 4.32
C ARG A 306 1.09 -9.13 4.06
N HIS A 307 0.50 -8.47 3.08
CA HIS A 307 -0.86 -8.70 2.65
C HIS A 307 -0.85 -9.04 1.16
N LEU A 308 -1.54 -10.10 0.79
CA LEU A 308 -1.57 -10.58 -0.59
C LEU A 308 -2.99 -10.99 -0.95
N THR A 309 -3.40 -10.73 -2.17
CA THR A 309 -4.61 -11.32 -2.75
C THR A 309 -4.28 -12.10 -4.00
N TYR A 310 -5.05 -13.16 -4.26
CA TYR A 310 -4.97 -13.98 -5.46
C TYR A 310 -6.35 -14.63 -5.74
N ILE A 311 -6.50 -15.32 -6.86
CA ILE A 311 -7.73 -16.04 -7.19
C ILE A 311 -7.56 -17.56 -7.18
N GLU A 312 -8.54 -18.25 -6.60
CA GLU A 312 -8.65 -19.70 -6.65
C GLU A 312 -8.94 -20.19 -8.08
N ASP A 313 -8.45 -21.39 -8.39
CA ASP A 313 -8.94 -22.20 -9.52
C ASP A 313 -10.46 -22.46 -9.40
N PHE A 314 -11.02 -23.27 -10.30
CA PHE A 314 -12.42 -23.67 -10.21
C PHE A 314 -12.73 -24.33 -8.87
N ASP A 315 -13.70 -23.73 -8.15
CA ASP A 315 -14.18 -24.22 -6.87
C ASP A 315 -15.21 -25.36 -7.03
N GLN A 316 -15.82 -25.78 -5.92
CA GLN A 316 -16.83 -26.85 -5.91
C GLN A 316 -18.14 -26.47 -6.64
N ARG A 317 -18.35 -25.18 -6.93
CA ARG A 317 -19.47 -24.67 -7.74
C ARG A 317 -19.12 -24.61 -9.23
N ASN A 318 -17.92 -25.07 -9.62
CA ASN A 318 -17.39 -24.94 -10.97
C ASN A 318 -17.35 -23.46 -11.40
N THR A 319 -16.99 -22.58 -10.47
CA THR A 319 -16.74 -21.16 -10.72
C THR A 319 -15.29 -20.85 -10.35
N TYR A 320 -14.55 -20.17 -11.23
CA TYR A 320 -13.20 -19.68 -10.93
C TYR A 320 -13.25 -18.21 -10.50
N GLY A 321 -12.15 -17.67 -9.99
CA GLY A 321 -12.07 -16.27 -9.60
C GLY A 321 -12.53 -16.02 -8.16
N HIS A 322 -12.66 -17.06 -7.33
CA HIS A 322 -12.91 -16.84 -5.90
C HIS A 322 -11.70 -16.12 -5.31
N VAL A 323 -11.89 -14.92 -4.78
CA VAL A 323 -10.79 -14.10 -4.28
C VAL A 323 -10.36 -14.59 -2.90
N HIS A 324 -9.06 -14.79 -2.73
CA HIS A 324 -8.42 -15.14 -1.48
C HIS A 324 -7.57 -13.99 -0.96
N TYR A 325 -7.63 -13.75 0.34
CA TYR A 325 -6.74 -12.85 1.06
C TYR A 325 -5.79 -13.66 1.93
N VAL A 326 -4.50 -13.37 1.80
CA VAL A 326 -3.43 -13.99 2.56
C VAL A 326 -2.67 -12.94 3.36
N SER A 327 -2.29 -13.25 4.59
CA SER A 327 -1.47 -12.36 5.41
C SER A 327 -0.35 -13.07 6.17
N LYS A 328 0.71 -12.32 6.47
CA LYS A 328 1.85 -12.79 7.26
C LYS A 328 2.47 -11.64 8.08
N LYS A 329 2.48 -11.78 9.42
CA LYS A 329 3.11 -10.84 10.37
C LYS A 329 4.33 -11.45 11.06
N ASP A 330 4.11 -12.51 11.85
CA ASP A 330 5.17 -13.20 12.61
C ASP A 330 5.23 -14.72 12.35
N ALA A 331 4.07 -15.36 12.12
CA ALA A 331 3.93 -16.79 11.83
C ALA A 331 4.05 -17.07 10.32
N GLY A 332 3.71 -18.29 9.89
CA GLY A 332 3.50 -18.61 8.47
C GLY A 332 2.34 -17.83 7.84
N TRP A 333 2.12 -18.04 6.55
CA TRP A 333 1.02 -17.43 5.81
C TRP A 333 -0.34 -17.96 6.29
N VAL A 334 -1.30 -17.04 6.48
CA VAL A 334 -2.70 -17.35 6.78
C VAL A 334 -3.54 -16.96 5.57
N ASP A 335 -4.22 -17.94 4.98
CA ASP A 335 -5.03 -17.81 3.78
C ASP A 335 -6.52 -17.94 4.12
N VAL A 336 -7.32 -16.97 3.67
CA VAL A 336 -8.76 -16.91 3.90
C VAL A 336 -9.46 -16.54 2.60
N ALA A 337 -10.43 -17.36 2.20
CA ALA A 337 -11.34 -17.03 1.10
C ALA A 337 -12.24 -15.85 1.51
N THR A 338 -12.36 -14.85 0.62
CA THR A 338 -13.23 -13.68 0.80
C THR A 338 -14.67 -14.02 0.35
N PRO A 339 -15.69 -13.18 0.58
CA PRO A 339 -17.02 -13.43 0.03
C PRO A 339 -17.15 -13.07 -1.47
N GLY A 340 -16.11 -12.55 -2.12
CA GLY A 340 -16.17 -12.01 -3.48
C GLY A 340 -15.49 -12.86 -4.54
N TYR A 341 -15.99 -12.73 -5.76
CA TYR A 341 -15.44 -13.26 -7.00
C TYR A 341 -15.01 -12.12 -7.91
N SER A 342 -13.82 -12.24 -8.50
CA SER A 342 -13.21 -11.32 -9.46
C SER A 342 -12.11 -12.08 -10.19
N HIS A 343 -11.64 -11.58 -11.33
CA HIS A 343 -10.27 -11.85 -11.78
C HIS A 343 -9.30 -10.74 -11.38
N ASP A 344 -8.00 -11.06 -11.38
CA ASP A 344 -6.86 -10.14 -11.12
C ASP A 344 -7.08 -9.07 -10.02
N PRO A 345 -7.49 -9.47 -8.80
CA PRO A 345 -7.84 -8.52 -7.76
C PRO A 345 -6.64 -7.69 -7.31
N ALA A 346 -6.84 -6.39 -7.12
CA ALA A 346 -5.80 -5.50 -6.61
C ALA A 346 -6.03 -5.14 -5.15
N LEU A 347 -4.96 -5.18 -4.38
CA LEU A 347 -4.96 -4.86 -2.95
C LEU A 347 -4.53 -3.42 -2.72
N ALA A 348 -5.20 -2.72 -1.80
CA ALA A 348 -4.79 -1.42 -1.31
C ALA A 348 -4.88 -1.37 0.20
N ILE A 349 -4.10 -0.48 0.81
CA ILE A 349 -4.16 -0.15 2.23
C ILE A 349 -4.14 1.36 2.39
N ASP A 350 -4.97 1.88 3.29
CA ASP A 350 -4.96 3.29 3.65
C ASP A 350 -4.01 3.58 4.84
N SER A 351 -3.90 4.86 5.21
CA SER A 351 -3.10 5.31 6.35
C SER A 351 -3.53 4.72 7.71
N ALA A 352 -4.79 4.29 7.82
CA ALA A 352 -5.33 3.69 9.03
C ALA A 352 -5.08 2.17 9.09
N GLY A 353 -4.45 1.59 8.05
CA GLY A 353 -4.26 0.15 7.93
C GLY A 353 -5.50 -0.59 7.44
N THR A 354 -6.54 0.13 6.98
CA THR A 354 -7.73 -0.47 6.39
C THR A 354 -7.36 -1.06 5.04
N LEU A 355 -7.70 -2.33 4.85
CA LEU A 355 -7.46 -3.04 3.59
C LEU A 355 -8.68 -2.99 2.67
N TYR A 356 -8.38 -2.88 1.39
CA TYR A 356 -9.37 -2.85 0.30
C TYR A 356 -8.92 -3.81 -0.79
N ILE A 357 -9.86 -4.57 -1.34
CA ILE A 357 -9.65 -5.37 -2.55
C ILE A 357 -10.52 -4.77 -3.65
N PHE A 358 -9.94 -4.49 -4.80
CA PHE A 358 -10.63 -4.00 -6.00
C PHE A 358 -10.63 -5.08 -7.07
N GLY A 359 -11.67 -5.05 -7.89
CA GLY A 359 -11.87 -5.99 -8.99
C GLY A 359 -13.22 -5.75 -9.62
N HIS A 360 -13.49 -6.35 -10.78
CA HIS A 360 -14.81 -6.24 -11.39
C HIS A 360 -15.87 -7.08 -10.64
N GLY A 361 -17.13 -6.90 -10.99
CA GLY A 361 -18.25 -7.60 -10.35
C GLY A 361 -18.50 -8.98 -10.94
N GLY A 362 -19.60 -9.60 -10.50
CA GLY A 362 -20.01 -10.86 -11.09
C GLY A 362 -21.30 -11.43 -10.56
N GLY A 363 -21.99 -12.21 -11.39
CA GLY A 363 -23.36 -12.67 -11.12
C GLY A 363 -23.49 -13.62 -9.93
N ILE A 364 -22.37 -14.17 -9.44
CA ILE A 364 -22.32 -15.02 -8.24
C ILE A 364 -22.15 -14.21 -6.94
N ASN A 365 -21.74 -12.95 -7.05
CA ASN A 365 -21.49 -12.10 -5.88
C ASN A 365 -22.81 -11.70 -5.20
N ALA A 366 -22.75 -11.40 -3.90
CA ALA A 366 -23.92 -10.93 -3.16
C ALA A 366 -24.27 -9.46 -3.50
N GLY A 367 -23.26 -8.67 -3.84
CA GLY A 367 -23.35 -7.29 -4.31
C GLY A 367 -22.44 -7.08 -5.52
N CYS A 368 -22.65 -5.99 -6.27
CA CYS A 368 -21.91 -5.69 -7.50
C CYS A 368 -21.97 -6.85 -8.54
N LEU A 369 -23.16 -7.05 -9.11
CA LEU A 369 -23.53 -8.27 -9.83
C LEU A 369 -23.10 -8.32 -11.31
N SER A 370 -22.59 -7.22 -11.85
CA SER A 370 -22.19 -7.13 -13.26
C SER A 370 -20.70 -7.33 -13.42
N ASN A 371 -20.29 -8.20 -14.36
CA ASN A 371 -18.88 -8.32 -14.77
C ASN A 371 -18.36 -7.02 -15.43
N ASP A 372 -19.26 -6.13 -15.84
CA ASP A 372 -18.91 -4.85 -16.46
C ASP A 372 -18.64 -3.74 -15.43
N ASP A 373 -19.05 -3.94 -14.17
CA ASP A 373 -18.88 -2.95 -13.11
C ASP A 373 -17.52 -3.13 -12.42
N MET A 374 -16.94 -2.01 -11.98
CA MET A 374 -15.82 -2.05 -11.03
C MET A 374 -16.38 -2.08 -9.61
N CYS A 375 -15.77 -2.90 -8.75
CA CYS A 375 -16.22 -3.17 -7.41
C CYS A 375 -15.08 -3.09 -6.40
N TYR A 376 -15.41 -3.10 -5.12
CA TYR A 376 -14.44 -3.28 -4.06
C TYR A 376 -15.02 -4.00 -2.85
N MET A 377 -14.14 -4.63 -2.07
CA MET A 377 -14.42 -5.12 -0.72
C MET A 377 -13.54 -4.35 0.26
N LYS A 378 -14.08 -4.10 1.46
CA LYS A 378 -13.34 -3.50 2.57
C LYS A 378 -13.20 -4.53 3.68
N GLN A 379 -12.02 -4.60 4.29
CA GLN A 379 -11.83 -5.38 5.50
C GLN A 379 -12.33 -4.58 6.71
N ASP A 380 -13.16 -5.21 7.53
CA ASP A 380 -13.64 -4.65 8.77
C ASP A 380 -12.56 -4.70 9.85
N SER A 381 -12.70 -3.89 10.90
CA SER A 381 -11.74 -3.84 12.03
C SER A 381 -11.51 -5.19 12.74
N GLY A 382 -12.43 -6.15 12.59
CA GLY A 382 -12.28 -7.52 13.09
C GLY A 382 -11.48 -8.46 12.18
N GLY A 383 -10.99 -7.98 11.03
CA GLY A 383 -10.25 -8.78 10.05
C GLY A 383 -11.14 -9.57 9.06
N SER A 384 -12.46 -9.52 9.21
CA SER A 384 -13.41 -10.11 8.25
C SER A 384 -13.59 -9.21 7.03
N TRP A 385 -13.88 -9.82 5.89
CA TRP A 385 -14.16 -9.11 4.65
C TRP A 385 -15.66 -8.87 4.48
N GLY A 386 -16.03 -7.62 4.21
CA GLY A 386 -17.41 -7.26 3.85
C GLY A 386 -17.80 -7.78 2.45
N GLU A 387 -19.08 -7.68 2.12
CA GLU A 387 -19.59 -7.96 0.77
C GLU A 387 -18.98 -7.00 -0.27
N GLN A 388 -18.92 -7.45 -1.53
CA GLN A 388 -18.54 -6.57 -2.64
C GLN A 388 -19.54 -5.41 -2.80
N GLN A 389 -18.98 -4.22 -2.99
CA GLN A 389 -19.68 -2.97 -3.17
C GLN A 389 -19.36 -2.40 -4.54
N LEU A 390 -20.34 -1.73 -5.15
CA LEU A 390 -20.14 -1.02 -6.39
C LEU A 390 -19.15 0.13 -6.21
N PHE A 391 -18.07 0.13 -6.99
CA PHE A 391 -17.13 1.23 -7.10
C PHE A 391 -17.50 2.15 -8.27
N ALA A 392 -17.61 1.58 -9.47
CA ALA A 392 -17.98 2.29 -10.68
C ALA A 392 -18.97 1.47 -11.50
N ALA A 393 -20.13 2.05 -11.77
CA ALA A 393 -21.11 1.48 -12.69
C ALA A 393 -20.68 1.72 -14.13
N HIS A 394 -20.74 0.67 -14.96
CA HIS A 394 -20.58 0.84 -16.39
C HIS A 394 -21.75 1.62 -17.01
N THR A 395 -21.49 2.22 -18.17
CA THR A 395 -22.52 2.76 -19.05
C THR A 395 -22.64 1.89 -20.28
N SER A 396 -23.75 1.96 -21.02
CA SER A 396 -23.97 1.17 -22.24
C SER A 396 -22.77 1.27 -23.21
N GLY A 397 -22.26 0.13 -23.66
CA GLY A 397 -21.12 0.04 -24.58
C GLY A 397 -19.75 0.15 -23.93
N ILE A 398 -19.68 0.15 -22.59
CA ILE A 398 -18.46 0.09 -21.80
C ILE A 398 -18.50 -1.14 -20.90
N SER A 399 -17.36 -1.83 -20.78
CA SER A 399 -17.11 -2.85 -19.77
C SER A 399 -15.84 -2.48 -19.01
N PHE A 400 -15.91 -2.42 -17.68
CA PHE A 400 -14.72 -2.32 -16.84
C PHE A 400 -14.18 -3.72 -16.57
N ASP A 401 -12.93 -3.93 -16.93
CA ASP A 401 -12.27 -5.23 -16.79
C ASP A 401 -11.39 -5.25 -15.52
N ALA A 402 -11.02 -6.44 -15.06
CA ALA A 402 -10.63 -6.71 -13.69
C ALA A 402 -9.13 -6.53 -13.38
N SER A 403 -8.43 -5.57 -13.98
CA SER A 403 -7.01 -5.30 -13.66
C SER A 403 -6.80 -3.91 -13.06
N PRO A 404 -7.34 -3.64 -11.86
CA PRO A 404 -7.03 -2.40 -11.19
C PRO A 404 -5.54 -2.34 -10.79
N SER A 405 -4.92 -1.17 -10.90
CA SER A 405 -3.60 -0.93 -10.30
C SER A 405 -3.76 0.09 -9.19
N THR A 406 -3.41 -0.28 -7.97
CA THR A 406 -3.55 0.56 -6.79
C THR A 406 -2.28 1.37 -6.56
N LYS A 407 -2.44 2.55 -5.95
CA LYS A 407 -1.29 3.34 -5.47
C LYS A 407 -0.64 2.63 -4.29
N TRP A 408 0.60 2.18 -4.46
CA TRP A 408 1.44 1.77 -3.33
C TRP A 408 2.90 2.14 -3.54
N SER A 409 3.50 2.79 -2.54
CA SER A 409 4.94 3.06 -2.49
C SER A 409 5.38 3.18 -1.04
N VAL A 410 6.56 2.63 -0.72
CA VAL A 410 7.22 2.80 0.58
C VAL A 410 7.85 4.19 0.69
N VAL A 411 8.15 4.83 -0.45
CA VAL A 411 8.71 6.19 -0.52
C VAL A 411 7.70 7.17 -1.11
N GLY A 412 7.60 8.37 -0.53
CA GLY A 412 6.87 9.49 -1.15
C GLY A 412 5.35 9.40 -1.05
N PHE A 413 4.83 8.94 0.10
CA PHE A 413 3.40 8.74 0.29
C PHE A 413 2.69 10.05 0.66
N ASN A 414 2.14 10.73 -0.35
CA ASN A 414 1.17 11.80 -0.15
C ASN A 414 -0.26 11.24 -0.14
N ARG A 415 -1.12 11.86 0.67
CA ARG A 415 -2.51 11.43 0.88
C ARG A 415 -2.63 9.95 1.22
N PRO A 416 -1.97 9.52 2.31
CA PRO A 416 -1.98 8.13 2.70
C PRO A 416 -3.40 7.64 3.05
N GLU A 417 -4.30 8.56 3.40
CA GLU A 417 -5.69 8.29 3.69
C GLU A 417 -6.51 7.93 2.44
N THR A 418 -6.13 8.44 1.26
CA THR A 418 -6.90 8.21 0.02
C THR A 418 -6.41 6.95 -0.67
N VAL A 419 -7.34 6.01 -0.88
CA VAL A 419 -7.12 4.85 -1.74
C VAL A 419 -7.38 5.28 -3.18
N GLU A 420 -6.36 5.13 -4.03
CA GLU A 420 -6.40 5.52 -5.43
C GLU A 420 -6.04 4.33 -6.29
N LEU A 421 -6.70 4.23 -7.43
CA LEU A 421 -6.50 3.16 -8.37
C LEU A 421 -6.67 3.65 -9.80
N LEU A 422 -6.09 2.89 -10.71
CA LEU A 422 -6.40 2.92 -12.12
C LEU A 422 -7.10 1.64 -12.50
N PHE A 423 -7.94 1.72 -13.51
CA PHE A 423 -8.55 0.59 -14.18
C PHE A 423 -8.84 1.03 -15.61
N PHE A 424 -9.41 0.18 -16.44
CA PHE A 424 -9.72 0.55 -17.81
C PHE A 424 -11.13 0.14 -18.22
N ALA A 425 -11.61 0.84 -19.24
CA ALA A 425 -12.83 0.54 -19.95
C ALA A 425 -12.50 -0.02 -21.32
N LEU A 426 -13.08 -1.18 -21.65
CA LEU A 426 -13.23 -1.66 -23.01
C LEU A 426 -14.34 -0.85 -23.67
N THR A 427 -14.02 -0.15 -24.75
CA THR A 427 -15.00 0.48 -25.64
C THR A 427 -14.91 -0.20 -27.00
N GLY A 428 -15.98 -0.24 -27.78
CA GLY A 428 -15.97 -0.90 -29.10
C GLY A 428 -14.91 -0.39 -30.10
N SER A 429 -14.20 0.69 -29.79
CA SER A 429 -13.12 1.29 -30.59
C SER A 429 -11.72 1.25 -29.95
N GLY A 430 -11.56 0.62 -28.78
CA GLY A 430 -10.30 0.57 -28.04
C GLY A 430 -10.50 0.85 -26.55
N THR A 431 -9.43 1.20 -25.85
CA THR A 431 -9.42 1.17 -24.39
C THR A 431 -9.02 2.50 -23.76
N THR A 432 -9.68 2.79 -22.64
CA THR A 432 -9.56 4.06 -21.94
C THR A 432 -9.19 3.79 -20.50
N ILE A 433 -8.11 4.40 -20.01
CA ILE A 433 -7.74 4.37 -18.60
C ILE A 433 -8.69 5.28 -17.81
N TYR A 434 -9.15 4.77 -16.69
CA TYR A 434 -9.94 5.48 -15.70
C TYR A 434 -9.09 5.69 -14.46
N TYR A 435 -9.23 6.87 -13.87
CA TYR A 435 -8.80 7.12 -12.52
C TYR A 435 -9.97 6.85 -11.58
N GLY A 436 -9.69 6.19 -10.46
CA GLY A 436 -10.62 5.98 -9.36
C GLY A 436 -9.99 6.39 -8.03
N ARG A 437 -10.83 6.84 -7.09
CA ARG A 437 -10.47 6.89 -5.68
C ARG A 437 -11.64 6.61 -4.75
N LEU A 438 -11.31 6.08 -3.57
CA LEU A 438 -12.16 6.14 -2.38
C LEU A 438 -11.61 7.26 -1.49
N ASP A 439 -12.38 8.33 -1.36
CA ASP A 439 -12.13 9.32 -0.33
C ASP A 439 -12.45 8.69 1.03
N PRO A 440 -11.66 8.90 2.08
CA PRO A 440 -11.99 8.35 3.38
C PRO A 440 -13.40 8.80 3.76
N ALA A 441 -14.23 7.86 4.18
CA ALA A 441 -15.63 8.16 4.48
C ALA A 441 -15.83 9.27 5.52
N ASP A 442 -14.79 9.57 6.31
CA ASP A 442 -14.85 10.51 7.43
C ASP A 442 -13.59 11.36 7.69
N SER A 443 -12.55 11.38 6.84
CA SER A 443 -11.25 11.97 7.26
C SER A 443 -11.22 13.48 7.46
N CYS A 444 -12.27 14.21 7.08
CA CYS A 444 -12.39 15.65 7.36
C CYS A 444 -13.73 16.06 7.98
N ASN A 445 -14.65 15.12 8.19
CA ASN A 445 -15.89 15.41 8.92
C ASN A 445 -15.62 15.41 10.43
N HIS A 446 -14.61 14.69 10.90
CA HIS A 446 -14.04 14.87 12.23
C HIS A 446 -12.56 15.14 12.05
N LEU A 447 -12.07 16.28 12.54
CA LEU A 447 -10.69 16.70 12.34
C LEU A 447 -9.79 15.95 13.32
N PHE A 448 -9.52 14.69 13.01
CA PHE A 448 -8.62 13.85 13.78
C PHE A 448 -7.18 14.28 13.54
N VAL A 449 -6.47 14.57 14.62
CA VAL A 449 -5.02 14.79 14.61
C VAL A 449 -4.37 13.52 15.13
N ILE A 450 -3.77 12.77 14.21
CA ILE A 450 -3.09 11.49 14.43
C ILE A 450 -1.57 11.61 14.28
N ASN A 451 -1.08 12.77 13.85
CA ASN A 451 0.34 13.07 13.68
C ASN A 451 0.74 14.25 14.60
N ASN A 452 1.91 14.15 15.22
CA ASN A 452 2.44 15.14 16.15
C ASN A 452 3.27 16.25 15.50
N MET A 453 3.44 16.20 14.19
CA MET A 453 4.10 17.26 13.43
C MET A 453 3.16 18.43 13.17
N ASP A 454 3.71 19.64 13.26
CA ASP A 454 3.01 20.88 12.94
C ASP A 454 3.25 21.29 11.48
N ILE A 455 2.63 20.56 10.56
CA ILE A 455 2.76 20.75 9.09
C ILE A 455 1.39 20.75 8.43
N ASP A 456 1.25 21.25 7.19
CA ASP A 456 -0.05 21.38 6.52
C ASP A 456 -0.46 20.12 5.74
N ILE A 457 -0.54 18.98 6.43
CA ILE A 457 -0.91 17.66 5.86
C ILE A 457 -2.08 17.06 6.64
N CYS A 458 -3.00 16.36 5.96
CA CYS A 458 -4.09 15.60 6.59
C CYS A 458 -3.60 14.81 7.83
N GLY A 459 -4.36 14.87 8.92
CA GLY A 459 -4.01 14.21 10.18
C GLY A 459 -3.09 15.02 11.12
N THR A 460 -2.72 16.26 10.77
CA THR A 460 -1.96 17.16 11.67
C THR A 460 -2.86 18.25 12.26
N LEU A 461 -2.39 18.86 13.36
CA LEU A 461 -3.09 19.97 14.00
C LEU A 461 -3.20 21.21 13.09
N ARG A 462 -2.13 21.57 12.38
CA ARG A 462 -2.12 22.75 11.50
C ARG A 462 -3.10 22.61 10.34
N HIS A 463 -3.13 21.43 9.72
CA HIS A 463 -4.07 21.16 8.65
C HIS A 463 -5.51 21.24 9.13
N ALA A 464 -5.80 20.61 10.27
CA ALA A 464 -7.14 20.66 10.87
C ALA A 464 -7.63 22.10 11.12
N ILE A 465 -6.74 22.97 11.59
CA ILE A 465 -7.04 24.38 11.87
C ILE A 465 -7.20 25.20 10.58
N ASN A 466 -6.29 25.02 9.61
CA ASN A 466 -6.37 25.66 8.30
C ASN A 466 -7.68 25.29 7.59
N PHE A 467 -8.07 24.02 7.66
CA PHE A 467 -9.30 23.51 7.08
C PHE A 467 -10.55 24.19 7.65
N LEU A 468 -10.69 24.31 8.97
CA LEU A 468 -11.83 25.04 9.57
C LEU A 468 -11.83 26.53 9.25
N THR A 469 -10.64 27.13 9.11
CA THR A 469 -10.50 28.55 8.78
C THR A 469 -11.00 28.82 7.36
N ALA A 470 -10.67 27.94 6.42
CA ALA A 470 -11.16 28.00 5.05
C ALA A 470 -12.65 27.62 4.93
N ASN A 471 -13.20 26.85 5.88
CA ASN A 471 -14.56 26.30 5.84
C ASN A 471 -15.38 26.68 7.08
N PRO A 472 -15.70 27.97 7.30
CA PRO A 472 -16.34 28.46 8.53
C PRO A 472 -17.77 27.92 8.76
N SER A 473 -18.41 27.38 7.72
CA SER A 473 -19.75 26.77 7.73
C SER A 473 -19.74 25.27 8.03
N ASN A 474 -18.58 24.65 8.29
CA ASN A 474 -18.50 23.22 8.60
C ASN A 474 -19.37 22.90 9.85
N PRO A 475 -20.31 21.92 9.77
CA PRO A 475 -21.16 21.55 10.90
C PRO A 475 -20.37 20.93 12.05
N ASN A 476 -19.24 20.30 11.76
CA ASN A 476 -18.35 19.67 12.72
C ASN A 476 -17.15 20.57 13.00
N LYS A 477 -17.36 21.54 13.90
CA LYS A 477 -16.30 22.44 14.36
C LYS A 477 -15.37 21.80 15.41
N SER A 478 -15.27 20.47 15.46
CA SER A 478 -14.51 19.76 16.48
C SER A 478 -13.23 19.14 15.90
N ILE A 479 -12.09 19.47 16.51
CA ILE A 479 -10.80 18.84 16.30
C ILE A 479 -10.58 17.84 17.43
N ILE A 480 -10.35 16.57 17.09
CA ILE A 480 -10.11 15.51 18.07
C ILE A 480 -8.65 15.10 17.93
N LEU A 481 -7.88 15.21 19.01
CA LEU A 481 -6.50 14.78 19.05
C LEU A 481 -6.47 13.33 19.53
N ASP A 482 -6.22 12.40 18.62
CA ASP A 482 -6.18 10.96 18.86
C ASP A 482 -4.77 10.44 18.59
N LEU A 483 -3.89 10.65 19.57
CA LEU A 483 -2.49 10.29 19.50
C LEU A 483 -2.24 9.07 20.40
N PRO A 484 -1.50 8.05 19.94
CA PRO A 484 -1.41 6.74 20.61
C PRO A 484 -0.72 6.75 21.97
N GLN A 485 -0.16 7.89 22.41
CA GLN A 485 0.56 8.08 23.66
C GLN A 485 0.65 9.57 24.02
N ASN A 486 1.11 9.89 25.23
CA ASN A 486 1.38 11.27 25.65
C ASN A 486 2.34 11.94 24.67
N THR A 487 1.82 12.87 23.86
CA THR A 487 2.54 13.38 22.70
C THR A 487 2.71 14.88 22.76
N THR A 488 3.89 15.36 22.38
CA THR A 488 4.17 16.79 22.21
C THR A 488 4.05 17.15 20.73
N ILE A 489 3.17 18.10 20.42
CA ILE A 489 3.09 18.74 19.11
C ILE A 489 3.90 20.03 19.21
N THR A 490 5.06 20.05 18.54
CA THR A 490 5.94 21.23 18.51
C THR A 490 5.46 22.16 17.41
N LEU A 491 5.03 23.37 17.78
CA LEU A 491 4.55 24.35 16.80
C LEU A 491 5.71 25.07 16.12
N GLN A 492 5.65 25.24 14.80
CA GLN A 492 6.61 25.93 13.95
C GLN A 492 5.92 27.10 13.20
N GLY A 493 6.69 28.15 12.90
CA GLY A 493 6.18 29.28 12.09
C GLY A 493 5.30 30.28 12.84
N SER A 494 4.31 30.85 12.15
CA SER A 494 3.34 31.78 12.76
C SER A 494 2.37 31.03 13.69
N GLY A 495 1.92 31.71 14.76
CA GLY A 495 0.97 31.16 15.72
C GLY A 495 -0.31 30.65 15.05
N LEU A 496 -0.87 29.56 15.58
CA LEU A 496 -2.14 28.99 15.14
C LEU A 496 -3.31 29.85 15.65
N VAL A 497 -4.25 30.20 14.77
CA VAL A 497 -5.47 30.93 15.11
C VAL A 497 -6.65 29.99 14.94
N LEU A 498 -7.35 29.67 16.03
CA LEU A 498 -8.54 28.82 15.98
C LEU A 498 -9.74 29.63 15.45
N PRO A 499 -10.49 29.17 14.43
CA PRO A 499 -11.67 29.87 13.95
C PRO A 499 -12.81 29.83 14.97
N ALA A 500 -13.70 30.83 14.90
CA ALA A 500 -14.79 30.98 15.86
C ALA A 500 -15.73 29.75 15.91
N GLY A 501 -15.96 29.25 17.12
CA GLY A 501 -16.82 28.09 17.38
C GLY A 501 -16.14 26.74 17.19
N ALA A 502 -14.85 26.71 16.84
CA ALA A 502 -14.06 25.48 16.83
C ALA A 502 -13.73 24.98 18.23
N SER A 503 -13.72 23.68 18.47
CA SER A 503 -13.32 23.08 19.76
C SER A 503 -12.21 22.06 19.54
N ILE A 504 -11.25 21.98 20.47
CA ILE A 504 -10.19 20.96 20.45
C ILE A 504 -10.39 20.02 21.64
N PHE A 505 -10.50 18.72 21.38
CA PHE A 505 -10.65 17.68 22.38
C PHE A 505 -9.43 16.75 22.36
N GLY A 506 -8.71 16.64 23.48
CA GLY A 506 -7.75 15.56 23.67
C GLY A 506 -8.40 14.37 24.38
N ILE A 507 -8.24 13.16 23.86
CA ILE A 507 -8.70 11.95 24.55
C ILE A 507 -7.70 11.63 25.67
N CYS A 508 -8.16 11.67 26.92
CA CYS A 508 -7.30 11.48 28.09
C CYS A 508 -6.82 10.02 28.21
N ALA A 509 -5.51 9.79 28.19
CA ALA A 509 -4.94 8.52 28.63
C ALA A 509 -5.26 8.30 30.12
N THR A 510 -5.65 7.08 30.50
CA THR A 510 -6.27 6.72 31.79
C THR A 510 -5.39 6.85 33.04
N LYS A 511 -4.24 7.56 33.02
CA LYS A 511 -3.40 7.76 34.22
C LYS A 511 -2.72 9.13 34.27
N GLY A 512 -3.44 10.13 34.82
CA GLY A 512 -2.85 11.20 35.64
C GLY A 512 -2.03 12.31 34.97
N GLY A 513 -2.04 12.44 33.64
CA GLY A 513 -1.36 13.53 32.93
C GLY A 513 -2.18 14.09 31.76
N PRO A 514 -1.82 15.27 31.23
CA PRO A 514 -2.45 15.83 30.03
C PRO A 514 -2.09 14.95 28.82
N ALA A 515 -3.07 14.59 28.00
CA ALA A 515 -2.88 13.70 26.87
C ALA A 515 -2.06 14.33 25.72
N ILE A 516 -2.14 15.65 25.55
CA ILE A 516 -1.38 16.38 24.53
C ILE A 516 -0.68 17.61 25.14
N VAL A 517 0.58 17.80 24.76
CA VAL A 517 1.35 19.02 25.01
C VAL A 517 1.49 19.81 23.71
N LEU A 518 1.02 21.07 23.68
CA LEU A 518 1.41 22.01 22.63
C LEU A 518 2.62 22.79 23.11
N ASP A 519 3.74 22.62 22.42
CA ASP A 519 5.00 23.28 22.76
C ASP A 519 5.30 24.40 21.77
N GLY A 520 5.11 25.65 22.25
CA GLY A 520 5.41 26.87 21.50
C GLY A 520 6.81 27.43 21.78
N THR A 521 7.77 26.62 22.23
CA THR A 521 9.13 27.10 22.54
C THR A 521 9.93 27.51 21.30
N GLY A 522 9.51 27.12 20.09
CA GLY A 522 10.16 27.43 18.81
C GLY A 522 9.60 28.61 18.00
N ILE A 523 8.55 29.30 18.46
CA ILE A 523 7.91 30.41 17.72
C ILE A 523 8.55 31.77 18.05
N SER A 524 9.02 32.50 17.03
CA SER A 524 9.76 33.77 17.17
C SER A 524 8.86 35.01 17.21
N GLN A 525 7.55 34.88 16.94
CA GLN A 525 6.57 35.97 16.99
C GLN A 525 5.29 35.55 17.72
N LYS A 526 4.60 36.56 18.27
CA LYS A 526 3.62 36.49 19.37
C LYS A 526 2.52 35.41 19.22
N SER A 527 2.34 34.69 20.33
CA SER A 527 1.14 34.02 20.88
C SER A 527 0.48 32.89 20.08
N LEU A 528 0.34 31.72 20.72
CA LEU A 528 -0.81 30.85 20.52
C LEU A 528 -2.05 31.60 21.05
N SER A 529 -2.94 32.03 20.15
CA SER A 529 -4.16 32.76 20.51
C SER A 529 -5.37 31.86 20.25
N LEU A 530 -6.03 31.46 21.34
CA LEU A 530 -7.31 30.74 21.29
C LEU A 530 -8.42 31.77 21.51
N SER A 531 -9.04 32.23 20.42
CA SER A 531 -10.07 33.28 20.45
C SER A 531 -11.38 32.78 19.83
N GLY A 532 -12.49 32.85 20.57
CA GLY A 532 -13.82 32.40 20.13
C GLY A 532 -14.67 31.82 21.26
N ASN A 533 -15.90 31.35 20.96
CA ASN A 533 -16.74 30.61 21.92
C ASN A 533 -16.35 29.12 22.00
N SER A 534 -15.05 28.86 22.07
CA SER A 534 -14.42 27.55 21.90
C SER A 534 -14.19 26.86 23.24
N THR A 535 -14.33 25.53 23.30
CA THR A 535 -14.00 24.72 24.49
C THR A 535 -12.70 23.94 24.27
N VAL A 536 -11.85 23.86 25.30
CA VAL A 536 -10.59 23.10 25.28
C VAL A 536 -10.51 22.23 26.53
N ASN A 537 -10.37 20.91 26.36
CA ASN A 537 -10.24 19.94 27.44
C ASN A 537 -9.00 19.05 27.26
N GLY A 538 -8.28 18.76 28.35
CA GLY A 538 -7.17 17.80 28.37
C GLY A 538 -5.83 18.30 27.80
N LEU A 539 -5.63 19.62 27.69
CA LEU A 539 -4.47 20.24 27.02
C LEU A 539 -3.45 20.83 28.02
N LEU A 540 -2.16 20.55 27.81
CA LEU A 540 -1.05 21.27 28.45
C LEU A 540 -0.37 22.18 27.42
N ILE A 541 -0.25 23.47 27.72
CA ILE A 541 0.45 24.43 26.86
C ILE A 541 1.77 24.81 27.54
N LYS A 542 2.89 24.63 26.85
CA LYS A 542 4.21 25.09 27.29
C LYS A 542 4.62 26.35 26.51
N SER A 543 5.13 27.33 27.23
CA SER A 543 5.58 28.62 26.68
C SER A 543 6.88 29.06 27.36
N ASN A 544 7.77 29.69 26.59
CA ASN A 544 8.99 30.33 27.08
C ASN A 544 8.75 31.79 27.48
N LEU A 545 9.62 32.31 28.35
CA LEU A 545 9.55 33.65 28.94
C LEU A 545 9.29 34.74 27.88
N GLY A 546 8.15 35.43 28.00
CA GLY A 546 7.78 36.59 27.17
C GLY A 546 6.61 36.41 26.21
N ILE A 547 6.07 35.20 26.06
CA ILE A 547 4.90 34.95 25.19
C ILE A 547 3.62 34.92 26.03
N ASN A 548 2.69 35.85 25.76
CA ASN A 548 1.35 35.83 26.35
C ASN A 548 0.53 34.71 25.70
N ILE A 549 0.07 33.75 26.51
CA ILE A 549 -1.02 32.85 26.10
C ILE A 549 -2.32 33.62 26.38
N THR A 550 -3.00 34.07 25.34
CA THR A 550 -4.30 34.75 25.48
C THR A 550 -5.40 33.76 25.14
N VAL A 551 -6.24 33.46 26.14
CA VAL A 551 -7.42 32.62 26.02
C VAL A 551 -8.62 33.54 26.28
N THR A 552 -9.21 34.08 25.22
CA THR A 552 -10.31 35.06 25.31
C THR A 552 -11.58 34.47 24.72
N GLY A 553 -12.55 34.20 25.60
CA GLY A 553 -13.91 33.80 25.19
C GLY A 553 -14.74 35.03 24.81
N HIS A 554 -15.58 34.92 23.78
CA HIS A 554 -16.36 36.08 23.30
C HIS A 554 -17.50 36.46 24.28
N GLN A 555 -17.94 35.54 25.16
CA GLN A 555 -19.01 35.78 26.15
C GLN A 555 -18.76 35.20 27.57
N GLY A 556 -17.50 34.98 27.96
CA GLY A 556 -17.17 34.52 29.32
C GLY A 556 -15.83 33.79 29.41
N PRO A 557 -15.37 33.41 30.61
CA PRO A 557 -14.14 32.65 30.79
C PRO A 557 -14.27 31.27 30.14
N ILE A 558 -13.24 30.87 29.38
CA ILE A 558 -13.13 29.54 28.78
C ILE A 558 -12.98 28.52 29.93
N LYS A 559 -13.86 27.51 29.99
CA LYS A 559 -13.75 26.40 30.94
C LYS A 559 -12.62 25.47 30.49
N LEU A 560 -11.52 25.47 31.23
CA LEU A 560 -10.41 24.55 31.00
C LEU A 560 -10.58 23.31 31.90
N GLY A 561 -11.02 22.18 31.34
CA GLY A 561 -11.07 20.90 32.05
C GLY A 561 -9.73 20.15 31.96
N CYS A 562 -9.21 19.67 33.10
CA CYS A 562 -7.99 18.85 33.18
C CYS A 562 -6.74 19.47 32.51
N SER A 563 -6.54 20.78 32.66
CA SER A 563 -5.39 21.50 32.09
C SER A 563 -4.40 21.92 33.18
N LYS A 564 -3.11 21.96 32.82
CA LYS A 564 -2.05 22.54 33.65
C LYS A 564 -1.36 23.59 32.80
N ILE A 565 -1.08 24.76 33.35
CA ILE A 565 -0.18 25.74 32.73
C ILE A 565 1.09 25.71 33.57
N THR A 566 2.20 25.29 32.97
CA THR A 566 3.51 25.31 33.64
C THR A 566 4.40 26.35 33.00
N ARG A 567 4.76 27.36 33.78
CA ARG A 567 5.89 28.24 33.48
C ARG A 567 7.18 27.46 33.80
N LYS A 568 8.08 27.34 32.83
CA LYS A 568 9.47 26.98 33.14
C LYS A 568 10.11 28.23 33.78
N PRO A 569 10.81 28.10 34.92
CA PRO A 569 11.57 29.20 35.51
C PRO A 569 12.52 29.85 34.50
#